data_AF-A0A7C7KRT0-F1
#
_entry.id   AF-A0A7C7KRT0-F1
#
_cell.length_a   1.000
_cell.length_b   1.000
_cell.length_c   1.000
_cell.angle_alpha   90.00
_cell.angle_beta   90.00
_cell.angle_gamma   90.00
#
_symmetry.space_group_name_H-M   'P 1'
#
loop_
_entity.id
_entity.type
_entity.pdbx_description
1 polymer ?
#
loop_
_entity_poly.entity_id
_entity_poly.type
_entity_poly.pdbx_seq_one_letter_code
_entity_poly.pdbx_strand_id
1 'polypeptide(L)'
;MARIVGKISRKKGKNVLITKDLKEAIELTKPDKVILIYDLAEEELDLNKEKVDKNTMLVFFGNYPVKNELNLGKAYCISPKGLAEPSQLVVIMERMKK
;
A
#
# COMPACT_ATOMS: atom_id res chain seq x y z
N MET A 1 0.41 -4.87 27.96
CA MET A 1 0.81 -3.52 28.42
C MET A 1 0.49 -2.54 27.30
N ALA A 2 -0.56 -1.72 27.45
CA ALA A 2 -1.07 -0.89 26.35
C ALA A 2 -0.47 0.52 26.38
N ARG A 3 0.03 0.98 25.22
CA ARG A 3 -0.13 2.36 24.74
C ARG A 3 0.13 2.42 23.23
N ILE A 4 -0.82 1.93 22.43
CA ILE A 4 -0.94 2.41 21.06
C ILE A 4 -1.49 3.83 21.17
N VAL A 5 -0.62 4.83 21.06
CA VAL A 5 -1.07 6.19 20.78
C VAL A 5 -0.93 6.40 19.29
N GLY A 6 -1.84 5.76 18.54
CA GLY A 6 -2.00 6.04 17.11
C GLY A 6 -2.51 7.46 16.97
N LYS A 7 -1.70 8.37 16.42
CA LYS A 7 -2.16 9.71 16.05
C LYS A 7 -2.36 9.76 14.55
N ILE A 8 -3.62 9.79 14.12
CA ILE A 8 -4.01 10.06 12.74
C ILE A 8 -4.37 11.55 12.65
N SER A 9 -3.64 12.33 11.87
CA SER A 9 -3.98 13.74 11.61
C SER A 9 -4.13 13.98 10.11
N ARG A 10 -5.27 14.55 9.71
CA ARG A 10 -5.64 14.78 8.31
C ARG A 10 -5.98 16.25 8.05
N LYS A 11 -5.56 16.77 6.90
CA LYS A 11 -5.92 18.09 6.35
C LYS A 11 -7.26 18.04 5.58
N LYS A 12 -8.03 19.13 5.61
CA LYS A 12 -9.34 19.28 4.95
C LYS A 12 -9.27 18.92 3.45
N GLY A 13 -10.21 18.11 2.95
CA GLY A 13 -10.31 17.70 1.53
C GLY A 13 -9.74 16.32 1.15
N LYS A 14 -9.11 15.60 2.08
CA LYS A 14 -8.59 14.22 1.84
C LYS A 14 -9.64 13.14 2.15
N ASN A 15 -9.37 11.84 2.09
CA ASN A 15 -10.23 10.80 2.68
C ASN A 15 -9.33 9.88 3.52
N VAL A 16 -9.85 9.38 4.65
CA VAL A 16 -9.21 8.33 5.45
C VAL A 16 -10.27 7.26 5.60
N LEU A 17 -9.94 6.03 5.21
CA LEU A 17 -10.78 4.87 5.39
C LEU A 17 -10.06 3.94 6.36
N ILE A 18 -10.75 3.55 7.42
CA ILE A 18 -10.27 2.56 8.38
C ILE A 18 -11.20 1.37 8.24
N THR A 19 -10.67 0.23 7.81
CA THR A 19 -11.40 -1.03 7.67
C THR A 19 -10.82 -2.08 8.60
N LYS A 20 -11.56 -3.17 8.79
CA LYS A 20 -11.10 -4.34 9.54
C LYS A 20 -10.00 -5.08 8.81
N ASP A 21 -10.11 -5.18 7.48
CA ASP A 21 -9.16 -5.86 6.61
C ASP A 21 -9.11 -5.24 5.20
N LEU A 22 -8.18 -5.71 4.38
CA LEU A 22 -8.01 -5.25 3.00
C LEU A 22 -9.22 -5.59 2.11
N LYS A 23 -9.92 -6.70 2.38
CA LYS A 23 -11.07 -7.12 1.57
C LYS A 23 -12.21 -6.10 1.71
N GLU A 24 -12.52 -5.69 2.93
CA GLU A 24 -13.50 -4.64 3.20
C GLU A 24 -13.10 -3.31 2.53
N ALA A 25 -11.80 -2.95 2.54
CA ALA A 25 -11.34 -1.75 1.86
C ALA A 25 -11.60 -1.81 0.34
N ILE A 26 -11.30 -2.95 -0.29
CA ILE A 26 -11.54 -3.18 -1.72
C ILE A 26 -13.03 -3.11 -2.04
N GLU A 27 -13.90 -3.72 -1.23
CA GLU A 27 -15.36 -3.71 -1.44
C GLU A 27 -15.93 -2.28 -1.38
N LEU A 28 -15.42 -1.44 -0.48
CA LEU A 28 -15.88 -0.07 -0.27
C LEU A 28 -15.34 0.91 -1.32
N THR A 29 -14.06 0.80 -1.71
CA THR A 29 -13.45 1.76 -2.64
C THR A 29 -13.50 1.32 -4.10
N LYS A 30 -13.73 0.03 -4.36
CA LYS A 30 -13.81 -0.57 -5.70
C LYS A 30 -12.67 -0.13 -6.62
N PRO A 31 -11.41 -0.41 -6.25
CA PRO A 31 -10.26 -0.05 -7.08
C PRO A 31 -10.24 -0.88 -8.36
N ASP A 32 -9.72 -0.32 -9.45
CA ASP A 32 -9.56 -1.05 -10.71
C ASP A 32 -8.47 -2.12 -10.60
N LYS A 33 -7.49 -1.86 -9.73
CA LYS A 33 -6.34 -2.72 -9.47
C LYS A 33 -5.83 -2.56 -8.04
N VAL A 34 -5.33 -3.65 -7.48
CA VAL A 34 -4.66 -3.68 -6.17
C VAL A 34 -3.20 -4.10 -6.35
N ILE A 35 -2.28 -3.29 -5.82
CA ILE A 35 -0.84 -3.52 -5.82
C ILE A 35 -0.39 -3.66 -4.37
N LEU A 36 0.20 -4.80 -4.04
CA LEU A 36 0.66 -5.16 -2.71
C LEU A 36 2.17 -4.93 -2.62
N ILE A 37 2.62 -4.10 -1.67
CA ILE A 37 4.01 -3.70 -1.54
C ILE A 37 4.57 -4.26 -0.22
N TYR A 38 5.52 -5.18 -0.32
CA TYR A 38 6.25 -5.74 0.83
C TYR A 38 7.59 -6.34 0.40
N ASP A 39 8.56 -6.40 1.32
CA ASP A 39 9.96 -6.69 1.00
C ASP A 39 10.24 -8.13 0.51
N LEU A 40 9.40 -9.08 0.91
CA LEU A 40 9.54 -10.50 0.54
C LEU A 40 8.95 -10.85 -0.83
N ALA A 41 8.30 -9.89 -1.51
CA ALA A 41 7.84 -10.13 -2.87
C ALA A 41 9.05 -10.39 -3.81
N GLU A 42 8.83 -11.29 -4.77
CA GLU A 42 9.86 -11.74 -5.71
C GLU A 42 10.16 -10.70 -6.79
N GLU A 43 9.12 -10.00 -7.28
CA GLU A 43 9.24 -9.01 -8.35
C GLU A 43 9.48 -7.60 -7.79
N GLU A 44 10.37 -6.82 -8.41
CA GLU A 44 10.48 -5.38 -8.12
C GLU A 44 9.43 -4.59 -8.90
N LEU A 45 8.83 -3.59 -8.26
CA LEU A 45 7.86 -2.69 -8.89
C LEU A 45 8.55 -1.77 -9.91
N ASP A 46 8.32 -2.05 -11.19
CA ASP A 46 8.67 -1.19 -12.31
C ASP A 46 7.47 -0.34 -12.75
N LEU A 47 7.45 0.93 -12.33
CA LEU A 47 6.37 1.88 -12.63
C LEU A 47 6.25 2.25 -14.12
N ASN A 48 7.26 1.96 -14.95
CA ASN A 48 7.15 2.17 -16.40
C ASN A 48 6.30 1.07 -17.06
N LYS A 49 6.30 -0.13 -16.49
CA LYS A 49 5.54 -1.28 -16.96
C LYS A 49 4.20 -1.40 -16.26
N GLU A 50 4.19 -1.12 -14.96
CA GLU A 50 3.02 -1.22 -14.12
C GLU A 50 2.29 0.12 -14.07
N LYS A 51 1.16 0.21 -14.78
CA LYS A 51 0.36 1.44 -14.83
C LYS A 51 -0.32 1.65 -13.48
N VAL A 52 0.15 2.64 -12.72
CA VAL A 52 -0.51 3.12 -11.51
C VAL A 52 -1.35 4.34 -11.89
N ASP A 53 -2.67 4.16 -11.93
CA ASP A 53 -3.63 5.19 -12.27
C ASP A 53 -4.37 5.76 -11.04
N LYS A 54 -5.33 6.64 -11.28
CA LYS A 54 -6.08 7.34 -10.22
C LYS A 54 -6.93 6.42 -9.34
N ASN A 55 -7.30 5.23 -9.80
CA ASN A 55 -8.15 4.28 -9.07
C ASN A 55 -7.39 3.01 -8.65
N THR A 56 -6.06 3.01 -8.82
CA THR A 56 -5.18 1.94 -8.34
C THR A 56 -5.01 2.06 -6.84
N MET A 57 -5.28 0.98 -6.12
CA MET A 57 -5.02 0.86 -4.69
C MET A 57 -3.60 0.34 -4.46
N LEU A 58 -2.76 1.18 -3.85
CA LEU A 58 -1.46 0.77 -3.34
C LEU A 58 -1.59 0.36 -1.87
N VAL A 59 -1.16 -0.86 -1.55
CA VAL A 59 -1.24 -1.41 -0.19
C VAL A 59 0.17 -1.59 0.35
N PHE A 60 0.44 -0.98 1.50
CA PHE A 60 1.71 -1.09 2.22
C PHE A 60 1.43 -1.79 3.55
N PHE A 61 2.23 -2.79 3.88
CA PHE A 61 1.99 -3.60 5.08
C PHE A 61 2.96 -3.23 6.20
N GLY A 62 2.39 -2.90 7.38
CA GLY A 62 3.10 -2.64 8.65
C GLY A 62 3.97 -3.80 9.16
N ASN A 63 3.61 -5.01 8.75
CA ASN A 63 4.21 -6.31 9.04
C ASN A 63 4.09 -7.15 7.76
N TYR A 64 4.53 -8.41 7.74
CA TYR A 64 4.26 -9.26 6.57
C TYR A 64 2.76 -9.46 6.31
N PRO A 65 2.31 -9.45 5.04
CA PRO A 65 0.91 -9.66 4.70
C PRO A 65 0.38 -11.00 5.20
N VAL A 66 -0.88 -11.04 5.62
CA VAL A 66 -1.53 -12.31 5.95
C VAL A 66 -1.72 -13.09 4.65
N LYS A 67 -1.47 -14.41 4.62
CA LYS A 67 -1.52 -15.24 3.39
C LYS A 67 -2.77 -15.01 2.53
N ASN A 68 -3.91 -14.73 3.15
CA ASN A 68 -5.17 -14.48 2.45
C ASN A 68 -5.21 -13.14 1.70
N GLU A 69 -4.42 -12.15 2.12
CA GLU A 69 -4.35 -10.83 1.49
C GLU A 69 -3.50 -10.86 0.21
N LEU A 70 -2.54 -11.78 0.11
CA LEU A 70 -1.71 -11.95 -1.09
C LEU A 70 -2.53 -12.31 -2.33
N ASN A 71 -3.70 -12.91 -2.16
CA ASN A 71 -4.61 -13.25 -3.25
C ASN A 71 -5.48 -12.07 -3.71
N LEU A 72 -5.43 -10.92 -3.02
CA LEU A 72 -6.28 -9.76 -3.29
C LEU A 72 -5.62 -8.73 -4.23
N GLY A 73 -4.38 -8.96 -4.67
CA GLY A 73 -3.67 -8.06 -5.55
C GLY A 73 -2.36 -8.66 -6.06
N LYS A 74 -1.64 -7.90 -6.89
CA LYS A 74 -0.32 -8.32 -7.38
C LYS A 74 0.78 -7.82 -6.45
N ALA A 75 1.67 -8.72 -6.05
CA ALA A 75 2.76 -8.47 -5.11
C ALA A 75 4.02 -7.94 -5.78
N TYR A 76 4.61 -6.90 -5.19
CA TYR A 76 5.90 -6.35 -5.58
C TYR A 76 6.71 -5.90 -4.37
N CYS A 77 8.03 -5.87 -4.53
CA CYS A 77 8.95 -5.21 -3.62
C CYS A 77 9.40 -3.88 -4.23
N ILE A 78 10.02 -3.03 -3.41
CA ILE A 78 10.66 -1.80 -3.89
C ILE A 78 12.11 -1.76 -3.43
N SER A 79 12.99 -1.18 -4.25
CA SER A 79 14.38 -0.92 -3.86
C SER A 79 14.58 0.48 -3.26
N PRO A 80 15.38 0.65 -2.21
CA PRO A 80 16.00 -0.42 -1.42
C PRO A 80 14.99 -1.15 -0.52
N LYS A 81 15.23 -2.45 -0.27
CA LYS A 81 14.45 -3.26 0.68
C LYS A 81 14.72 -2.83 2.13
N GLY A 82 13.83 -3.16 3.07
CA GLY A 82 13.97 -2.86 4.50
C GLY A 82 13.44 -1.50 4.92
N LEU A 83 12.67 -0.84 4.05
CA LEU A 83 12.06 0.46 4.33
C LEU A 83 10.74 0.29 5.08
N ALA A 84 10.54 1.12 6.12
CA ALA A 84 9.23 1.26 6.77
C ALA A 84 8.17 1.80 5.79
N GLU A 85 6.90 1.51 6.04
CA GLU A 85 5.78 1.77 5.14
C GLU A 85 5.65 3.24 4.73
N PRO A 86 5.81 4.23 5.65
CA PRO A 86 5.81 5.63 5.26
C PRO A 86 6.94 5.97 4.29
N SER A 87 8.11 5.35 4.45
CA SER A 87 9.26 5.54 3.56
C SER A 87 9.02 4.90 2.19
N GLN A 88 8.41 3.72 2.17
CA GLN A 88 8.00 3.05 0.93
C GLN A 88 7.02 3.91 0.12
N LEU A 89 6.03 4.48 0.80
CA LEU A 89 5.06 5.40 0.20
C LEU A 89 5.76 6.62 -0.42
N VAL A 90 6.68 7.26 0.31
CA VAL A 90 7.43 8.42 -0.19
C VAL A 90 8.23 8.06 -1.44
N VAL A 91 8.94 6.94 -1.44
CA VAL A 91 9.72 6.48 -2.61
C VAL A 91 8.82 6.31 -3.83
N ILE A 92 7.67 5.64 -3.68
CA ILE A 92 6.75 5.44 -4.80
C ILE A 92 6.18 6.78 -5.28
N MET A 93 5.76 7.65 -4.37
CA MET A 93 5.25 8.98 -4.73
C MET A 93 6.27 9.82 -5.51
N GLU A 94 7.55 9.76 -5.15
CA GLU A 94 8.62 10.45 -5.90
C GLU A 94 8.86 9.82 -7.27
N ARG A 95 8.81 8.48 -7.38
CA ARG A 95 8.96 7.81 -8.68
C ARG A 95 7.79 8.09 -9.63
N MET A 96 6.57 8.26 -9.12
CA MET A 96 5.37 8.59 -9.92
C MET A 96 5.32 10.03 -10.45
N LYS A 97 6.18 10.93 -9.93
CA LYS A 97 6.30 12.32 -10.44
C LYS A 97 7.19 12.43 -11.68
N LYS A 98 7.99 11.41 -11.96
CA LYS A 98 8.92 11.36 -13.10
C LYS A 98 8.22 10.77 -14.31
#